data_AF-A0A949B141-F1
#
_entry.id   AF-A0A949B141-F1
#
_cell.length_a   1.000
_cell.length_b   1.000
_cell.length_c   1.000
_cell.angle_alpha   90.00
_cell.angle_beta   90.00
_cell.angle_gamma   90.00
#
_symmetry.space_group_name_H-M   'P 1'
#
loop_
_entity.id
_entity.type
_entity.pdbx_description
1 polymer ?
#
loop_
_entity_poly.entity_id
_entity_poly.type
_entity_poly.pdbx_seq_one_letter_code
_entity_poly.pdbx_strand_id
1 'polypeptide(L)'
;ENNLYGASTSIKLAAKVENIADRACAYGMRSDIGDGMDVLDVYRRAKNAADFARNGEGPTLLELKTFRLCGHSRRDPNNYMTKEERQYWKSRDPIILFESLLLDEGIMDDKEVSNLRKKVDGIIDRAVEFGQTSPDPKPEDTYKGLYVSMEVPR
;
A
#
# COMPACT_ATOMS: atom_id res chain seq x y z
N GLU A 1 4.40 -1.50 5.64
CA GLU A 1 4.64 -2.37 4.48
C GLU A 1 6.13 -2.49 4.21
N ASN A 2 6.65 -3.71 4.15
CA ASN A 2 8.05 -4.00 3.85
C ASN A 2 8.12 -4.62 2.45
N ASN A 3 8.51 -3.81 1.46
CA ASN A 3 8.67 -4.24 0.06
C ASN A 3 10.11 -4.65 -0.28
N LEU A 4 10.95 -4.86 0.75
CA LEU A 4 12.37 -5.23 0.69
C LEU A 4 13.33 -4.14 0.21
N TYR A 5 12.86 -2.97 -0.26
CA TYR A 5 13.71 -1.94 -0.86
C TYR A 5 13.32 -0.50 -0.50
N GLY A 6 14.30 0.28 0.01
CA GLY A 6 14.22 1.74 0.09
C GLY A 6 14.76 2.38 -1.18
N ALA A 7 13.88 2.76 -2.10
CA ALA A 7 14.24 3.07 -3.50
C ALA A 7 15.05 1.91 -4.11
N SER A 8 16.37 2.06 -4.27
CA SER A 8 17.30 1.04 -4.75
C SER A 8 18.04 0.27 -3.65
N THR A 9 17.91 0.68 -2.39
CA THR A 9 18.67 0.10 -1.27
C THR A 9 17.91 -1.09 -0.68
N SER A 10 18.48 -2.30 -0.75
CA SER A 10 17.89 -3.47 -0.11
C SER A 10 17.79 -3.29 1.41
N ILE A 11 16.71 -3.78 2.01
CA ILE A 11 16.50 -3.78 3.46
C ILE A 11 17.64 -4.46 4.22
N LYS A 12 18.29 -5.47 3.63
CA LYS A 12 19.44 -6.17 4.23
C LYS A 12 20.66 -5.25 4.42
N LEU A 13 20.73 -4.16 3.64
CA LEU A 13 21.75 -3.11 3.79
C LEU A 13 21.30 -2.02 4.76
N ALA A 14 20.00 -1.75 4.83
CA ALA A 14 19.41 -0.69 5.67
C ALA A 14 19.16 -1.10 7.13
N ALA A 15 19.02 -2.40 7.41
CA ALA A 15 18.70 -2.93 8.72
C ALA A 15 19.48 -4.22 9.01
N LYS A 16 19.97 -4.35 10.26
CA LYS A 16 20.61 -5.58 10.78
C LYS A 16 19.63 -6.57 11.40
N VAL A 17 18.45 -6.10 11.80
CA VAL A 17 17.36 -6.96 12.27
C VAL A 17 16.73 -7.68 11.09
N GLU A 18 16.29 -8.91 11.29
CA GLU A 18 15.63 -9.70 10.25
C GLU A 18 14.24 -9.11 9.92
N ASN A 19 13.50 -8.71 10.95
CA ASN A 19 12.18 -8.12 10.79
C ASN A 19 12.18 -6.68 11.34
N ILE A 20 11.46 -5.79 10.66
CA ILE A 20 11.18 -4.45 11.19
C ILE A 20 10.30 -4.55 12.44
N ALA A 21 9.40 -5.53 12.48
CA ALA A 21 8.58 -5.85 13.65
C ALA A 21 9.42 -6.10 14.92
N ASP A 22 10.65 -6.62 14.81
CA ASP A 22 11.54 -6.86 15.96
C ASP A 22 11.90 -5.57 16.70
N ARG A 23 11.78 -4.40 16.05
CA ARG A 23 12.04 -3.09 16.67
C ARG A 23 10.98 -2.67 17.68
N ALA A 24 9.82 -3.31 17.70
CA ALA A 24 8.72 -3.00 18.60
C ALA A 24 9.12 -3.09 20.07
N CYS A 25 9.98 -4.06 20.43
CA CYS A 25 10.41 -4.28 21.80
C CYS A 25 11.10 -3.04 22.40
N ALA A 26 11.82 -2.25 21.60
CA ALA A 26 12.51 -1.04 22.04
C ALA A 26 11.56 0.05 22.54
N TYR A 27 10.27 -0.05 22.19
CA TYR A 27 9.22 0.89 22.58
C TYR A 27 8.21 0.26 23.55
N GLY A 28 8.44 -0.98 24.00
CA GLY A 28 7.48 -1.72 24.80
C GLY A 28 6.14 -1.94 24.10
N MET A 29 6.12 -1.91 22.76
CA MET A 29 4.89 -2.09 21.98
C MET A 29 4.76 -3.53 21.47
N ARG A 30 3.53 -3.94 21.20
CA ARG A 30 3.25 -5.21 20.53
C ARG A 30 3.77 -5.17 19.08
N SER A 31 4.17 -6.31 18.54
CA SER A 31 4.46 -6.47 17.11
C SER A 31 3.68 -7.63 16.51
N ASP A 32 3.47 -7.56 15.20
CA ASP A 32 2.99 -8.68 14.40
C ASP A 32 3.58 -8.64 12.98
N ILE A 33 3.67 -9.80 12.33
CA ILE A 33 4.21 -9.95 10.97
C ILE A 33 3.21 -10.69 10.11
N GLY A 34 2.82 -10.13 8.98
CA GLY A 34 1.89 -10.74 8.03
C GLY A 34 2.44 -10.86 6.63
N ASP A 35 1.80 -11.71 5.83
CA ASP A 35 2.01 -11.79 4.41
C ASP A 35 1.23 -10.67 3.71
N GLY A 36 1.95 -9.66 3.24
CA GLY A 36 1.37 -8.52 2.54
C GLY A 36 0.92 -8.82 1.11
N MET A 37 1.10 -10.06 0.62
CA MET A 37 0.54 -10.53 -0.65
C MET A 37 -0.74 -11.39 -0.45
N ASP A 38 -1.18 -11.60 0.79
CA ASP A 38 -2.45 -12.27 1.13
C ASP A 38 -3.41 -11.25 1.77
N VAL A 39 -4.46 -10.88 1.04
CA VAL A 39 -5.41 -9.86 1.49
C VAL A 39 -6.18 -10.28 2.77
N LEU A 40 -6.42 -11.58 2.97
CA LEU A 40 -7.13 -12.08 4.13
C LEU A 40 -6.21 -12.13 5.35
N ASP A 41 -4.92 -12.42 5.18
CA ASP A 41 -3.92 -12.29 6.24
C ASP A 41 -3.74 -10.82 6.66
N VAL A 42 -3.59 -9.92 5.69
CA VAL A 42 -3.54 -8.47 5.93
C VAL A 42 -4.76 -8.00 6.71
N TYR A 43 -5.97 -8.37 6.27
CA TYR A 43 -7.21 -7.98 6.93
C TYR A 43 -7.27 -8.47 8.38
N ARG A 44 -7.03 -9.77 8.62
CA ARG A 44 -7.11 -10.36 9.96
C ARG A 44 -6.14 -9.70 10.93
N ARG A 45 -4.90 -9.49 10.51
CA ARG A 45 -3.85 -8.90 11.34
C ARG A 45 -4.07 -7.42 11.60
N ALA A 46 -4.42 -6.66 10.56
CA ALA A 46 -4.75 -5.25 10.71
C ALA A 46 -5.99 -5.06 11.59
N LYS A 47 -7.02 -5.89 11.43
CA LYS A 47 -8.20 -5.88 12.30
C LYS A 47 -7.82 -6.13 13.75
N ASN A 48 -7.03 -7.18 14.02
CA ASN A 48 -6.61 -7.51 15.37
C ASN A 48 -5.77 -6.40 16.02
N ALA A 49 -4.81 -5.84 15.30
CA ALA A 49 -4.01 -4.71 15.77
C ALA A 49 -4.86 -3.47 16.08
N ALA A 50 -5.84 -3.19 15.20
CA ALA A 50 -6.74 -2.04 15.38
C ALA A 50 -7.74 -2.25 16.52
N ASP A 51 -8.24 -3.47 16.72
CA ASP A 51 -9.11 -3.82 17.85
C ASP A 51 -8.35 -3.69 19.18
N PHE A 52 -7.12 -4.20 19.25
CA PHE A 52 -6.23 -4.06 20.41
C PHE A 52 -6.01 -2.59 20.79
N ALA A 53 -5.72 -1.74 19.79
CA ALA A 53 -5.56 -0.30 20.00
C ALA A 53 -6.87 0.36 20.47
N ARG A 54 -8.01 0.01 19.87
CA ARG A 54 -9.33 0.54 20.26
C ARG A 54 -9.76 0.14 21.66
N ASN A 55 -9.32 -1.02 22.14
CA ASN A 55 -9.56 -1.48 23.52
C ASN A 55 -8.66 -0.78 24.56
N GLY A 56 -7.79 0.15 24.13
CA GLY A 56 -6.89 0.87 25.03
C GLY A 56 -5.64 0.09 25.43
N GLU A 57 -5.36 -1.04 24.76
CA GLU A 57 -4.21 -1.90 25.08
C GLU A 57 -2.89 -1.38 24.47
N GLY A 58 -2.97 -0.32 23.67
CA GLY A 58 -1.81 0.38 23.09
C GLY A 58 -1.56 0.06 21.61
N PRO A 59 -0.43 0.54 21.05
CA PRO A 59 -0.12 0.37 19.64
C PRO A 59 0.44 -1.01 19.31
N THR A 60 0.37 -1.39 18.02
CA THR A 60 1.03 -2.57 17.46
C THR A 60 1.85 -2.16 16.22
N LEU A 61 3.12 -2.57 16.16
CA LEU A 61 3.93 -2.49 14.95
C LEU A 61 3.63 -3.69 14.04
N LEU A 62 2.80 -3.49 13.02
CA LEU A 62 2.46 -4.51 12.03
C LEU A 62 3.37 -4.42 10.80
N GLU A 63 4.22 -5.42 10.59
CA GLU A 63 5.03 -5.57 9.38
C GLU A 63 4.33 -6.48 8.38
N LEU A 64 3.83 -5.91 7.29
CA LEU A 64 3.32 -6.67 6.14
C LEU A 64 4.44 -6.85 5.13
N LYS A 65 4.91 -8.09 4.95
CA LYS A 65 5.96 -8.44 3.97
C LYS A 65 5.34 -8.53 2.57
N THR A 66 5.70 -7.61 1.70
CA THR A 66 5.10 -7.43 0.37
C THR A 66 6.19 -7.16 -0.67
N PHE A 67 5.81 -6.79 -1.88
CA PHE A 67 6.75 -6.42 -2.92
C PHE A 67 6.20 -5.36 -3.87
N ARG A 68 7.07 -4.47 -4.34
CA ARG A 68 6.71 -3.47 -5.35
C ARG A 68 6.97 -4.05 -6.74
N LEU A 69 5.91 -4.42 -7.45
CA LEU A 69 6.00 -5.04 -8.78
C LEU A 69 6.56 -4.09 -9.87
N CYS A 70 6.43 -2.78 -9.66
CA CYS A 70 6.88 -1.72 -10.57
C CYS A 70 8.12 -0.96 -10.07
N GLY A 71 8.65 -0.04 -10.88
CA GLY A 71 9.71 0.92 -10.53
C GLY A 71 9.46 1.66 -9.23
N HIS A 72 10.51 2.18 -8.56
CA HIS A 72 10.32 3.12 -7.42
C HIS A 72 9.56 4.36 -7.84
N SER A 73 9.80 4.79 -9.08
CA SER A 73 9.07 5.84 -9.74
C SER A 73 8.86 5.45 -11.20
N ARG A 74 8.10 6.26 -11.95
CA ARG A 74 7.88 6.07 -13.39
C ARG A 74 9.17 5.99 -14.23
N ARG A 75 10.30 6.48 -13.70
CA ARG A 75 11.60 6.50 -14.38
C ARG A 75 12.58 5.45 -13.86
N ASP A 76 12.20 4.66 -12.86
CA ASP A 76 13.09 3.67 -12.27
C ASP A 76 12.94 2.30 -12.96
N PRO A 77 14.00 1.79 -13.63
CA PRO A 77 13.97 0.51 -14.32
C PRO A 77 14.09 -0.72 -13.39
N ASN A 78 14.28 -0.55 -12.07
CA ASN A 78 14.47 -1.64 -11.09
C ASN A 78 15.70 -2.54 -11.35
N ASN A 79 16.80 -1.97 -11.86
CA ASN A 79 18.02 -2.73 -12.19
C ASN A 79 18.73 -3.37 -10.97
N TYR A 80 18.35 -3.00 -9.75
CA TYR A 80 18.88 -3.52 -8.48
C TYR A 80 18.11 -4.74 -7.95
N MET A 81 17.06 -5.18 -8.65
CA MET A 81 16.32 -6.41 -8.36
C MET A 81 16.70 -7.48 -9.39
N THR A 82 16.76 -8.75 -8.99
CA THR A 82 17.03 -9.84 -9.94
C THR A 82 15.78 -10.16 -10.78
N LYS A 83 15.96 -10.83 -11.91
CA LYS A 83 14.81 -11.24 -12.74
C LYS A 83 13.97 -12.29 -12.01
N GLU A 84 14.64 -13.19 -11.32
CA GLU A 84 14.08 -14.32 -10.57
C GLU A 84 13.22 -13.80 -9.41
N GLU A 85 13.72 -12.82 -8.65
CA GLU A 85 12.98 -12.17 -7.57
C GLU A 85 11.72 -11.49 -8.09
N ARG A 86 11.83 -10.70 -9.16
CA ARG A 86 10.66 -10.03 -9.76
C ARG A 86 9.63 -11.04 -10.28
N GLN A 87 10.08 -12.13 -10.89
CA GLN A 87 9.17 -13.17 -11.40
C GLN A 87 8.46 -13.90 -10.26
N TYR A 88 9.18 -14.24 -9.19
CA TYR A 88 8.59 -14.84 -7.99
C TYR A 88 7.52 -13.93 -7.39
N TRP A 89 7.81 -12.65 -7.17
CA TRP A 89 6.81 -11.75 -6.58
C TRP A 89 5.65 -11.44 -7.53
N LYS A 90 5.89 -11.42 -8.85
CA LYS A 90 4.83 -11.29 -9.84
C LYS A 90 3.88 -12.49 -9.84
N SER A 91 4.37 -13.72 -9.63
CA SER A 91 3.48 -14.88 -9.50
C SER A 91 2.68 -14.88 -8.19
N ARG A 92 3.01 -13.97 -7.27
CA ARG A 92 2.31 -13.78 -6.00
C ARG A 92 1.40 -12.55 -5.98
N ASP A 93 1.09 -11.96 -7.14
CA ASP A 93 0.24 -10.76 -7.22
C ASP A 93 -1.06 -10.95 -6.41
N PRO A 94 -1.31 -10.14 -5.36
CA PRO A 94 -2.44 -10.33 -4.45
C PRO A 94 -3.79 -10.17 -5.15
N ILE A 95 -3.86 -9.39 -6.25
CA ILE A 95 -5.10 -9.23 -7.01
C ILE A 95 -5.44 -10.54 -7.72
N ILE A 96 -4.44 -11.16 -8.35
CA ILE A 96 -4.62 -12.42 -9.07
C ILE A 96 -4.93 -13.56 -8.10
N LEU A 97 -4.16 -13.67 -7.01
CA LEU A 97 -4.38 -14.71 -6.00
C LEU A 97 -5.77 -14.62 -5.38
N PHE A 98 -6.22 -13.41 -5.04
CA PHE A 98 -7.54 -13.24 -4.43
C PHE A 98 -8.68 -13.41 -5.43
N GLU A 99 -8.51 -12.99 -6.68
CA GLU A 99 -9.47 -13.27 -7.75
C GLU A 99 -9.66 -14.78 -7.94
N SER A 100 -8.57 -15.54 -8.02
CA SER A 100 -8.63 -17.01 -8.11
C SER A 100 -9.37 -17.62 -6.92
N LEU A 101 -9.08 -17.17 -5.70
CA LEU A 101 -9.79 -17.64 -4.51
C LEU A 101 -11.30 -17.39 -4.60
N LEU A 102 -11.72 -16.20 -5.05
CA LEU A 102 -13.14 -15.86 -5.15
C LEU A 102 -13.88 -16.69 -6.21
N LEU A 103 -13.20 -17.02 -7.32
CA LEU A 103 -13.73 -17.89 -8.37
C LEU A 103 -13.81 -19.35 -7.88
N ASP A 104 -12.76 -19.85 -7.24
CA ASP A 104 -12.69 -21.23 -6.73
C ASP A 104 -13.76 -21.50 -5.65
N GLU A 105 -14.03 -20.51 -4.80
CA GLU A 105 -15.08 -20.58 -3.77
C GLU A 105 -16.50 -20.30 -4.33
N GLY A 106 -16.63 -20.00 -5.63
CA GLY A 106 -17.91 -19.67 -6.26
C GLY A 106 -18.57 -18.40 -5.72
N ILE A 107 -17.79 -17.52 -5.08
CA ILE A 107 -18.24 -16.22 -4.56
C ILE A 107 -18.41 -15.23 -5.71
N MET A 108 -17.63 -15.39 -6.77
CA MET A 108 -17.74 -14.63 -8.01
C MET A 108 -17.67 -15.55 -9.22
N ASP A 109 -18.24 -15.12 -10.34
CA ASP A 109 -17.99 -15.70 -11.66
C ASP A 109 -17.13 -14.78 -12.57
N ASP A 110 -16.65 -15.33 -13.70
CA ASP A 110 -15.83 -14.59 -14.68
C ASP A 110 -16.52 -13.33 -15.21
N LYS A 111 -17.86 -13.35 -15.31
CA LYS A 111 -18.65 -12.22 -15.82
C LYS A 111 -18.68 -11.10 -14.79
N GLU A 112 -18.83 -11.42 -13.51
CA GLU A 112 -18.77 -10.48 -12.40
C GLU A 112 -17.39 -9.85 -12.29
N VAL A 113 -16.32 -10.65 -12.39
CA VAL A 113 -14.93 -10.16 -12.43
C VAL A 113 -14.74 -9.19 -13.61
N SER A 114 -15.16 -9.57 -14.82
CA SER A 114 -15.06 -8.71 -16.01
C SER A 114 -15.84 -7.39 -15.85
N ASN A 115 -17.06 -7.47 -15.31
CA ASN A 115 -17.88 -6.29 -15.07
C ASN A 115 -17.27 -5.36 -14.01
N LEU A 116 -16.67 -5.92 -12.96
CA LEU A 116 -15.97 -5.14 -11.94
C LEU A 116 -14.77 -4.40 -12.53
N ARG A 117 -13.96 -5.07 -13.37
CA ARG A 117 -12.82 -4.45 -14.07
C ARG A 117 -13.27 -3.28 -14.93
N LYS A 118 -14.28 -3.48 -15.80
CA LYS A 118 -14.85 -2.41 -16.64
C LYS A 118 -15.39 -1.24 -15.82
N LYS A 119 -16.03 -1.53 -14.68
CA LYS A 119 -16.53 -0.50 -13.76
C LYS A 119 -15.37 0.33 -13.18
N VAL A 120 -14.29 -0.33 -12.75
CA VAL A 120 -13.10 0.34 -12.22
C VAL A 120 -12.41 1.17 -13.30
N ASP A 121 -12.26 0.64 -14.52
CA ASP A 121 -11.69 1.38 -15.65
C ASP A 121 -12.48 2.68 -15.91
N GLY A 122 -13.81 2.59 -15.96
CA GLY A 122 -14.67 3.77 -16.12
C GLY A 122 -14.60 4.76 -14.95
N ILE A 123 -14.28 4.32 -13.73
CA ILE A 123 -14.03 5.22 -12.59
C ILE A 123 -12.69 5.96 -12.80
N ILE A 124 -11.66 5.25 -13.23
CA ILE A 124 -10.33 5.81 -13.50
C ILE A 124 -10.41 6.84 -14.63
N ASP A 125 -11.07 6.50 -15.74
CA ASP A 125 -11.21 7.40 -16.88
C ASP A 125 -11.88 8.72 -16.48
N ARG A 126 -12.98 8.65 -15.72
CA ARG A 126 -13.65 9.84 -15.20
C ARG A 126 -12.77 10.66 -14.25
N ALA A 127 -11.97 10.00 -13.42
CA ALA A 127 -11.05 10.69 -12.51
C ALA A 127 -9.92 11.41 -13.28
N VAL A 128 -9.41 10.78 -14.35
CA VAL A 128 -8.41 11.39 -15.25
C VAL A 128 -9.02 12.58 -15.99
N GLU A 129 -10.20 12.42 -16.57
CA GLU A 129 -10.90 13.51 -17.26
C GLU A 129 -11.18 14.68 -16.31
N PHE A 130 -11.66 14.41 -15.10
CA PHE A 130 -11.85 15.43 -14.08
C PHE A 130 -10.55 16.16 -13.77
N GLY A 131 -9.44 15.45 -13.58
CA GLY A 131 -8.13 16.05 -13.32
C GLY A 131 -7.60 16.90 -14.48
N GLN A 132 -7.84 16.48 -15.73
CA GLN A 132 -7.38 17.19 -16.93
C GLN A 132 -8.23 18.40 -17.31
N THR A 133 -9.53 18.36 -16.99
CA THR A 133 -10.50 19.43 -17.33
C THR A 133 -10.73 20.40 -16.18
N SER A 134 -10.23 20.08 -14.99
CA SER A 134 -10.24 21.00 -13.85
C SER A 134 -9.40 22.24 -14.18
N PRO A 135 -9.84 23.44 -13.75
CA PRO A 135 -9.04 24.65 -13.93
C PRO A 135 -7.73 24.55 -13.15
N ASP A 136 -6.67 25.09 -13.73
CA ASP A 136 -5.41 25.27 -13.03
C ASP A 136 -5.61 26.12 -11.76
N PRO A 137 -4.85 25.85 -10.68
CA PRO A 137 -4.87 26.71 -9.51
C PRO A 137 -4.43 28.12 -9.87
N LYS A 138 -5.08 29.12 -9.28
CA LYS A 138 -4.67 30.52 -9.46
C LYS A 138 -3.39 30.78 -8.66
N PRO A 139 -2.56 31.77 -9.06
CA PRO A 139 -1.38 32.14 -8.28
C PRO A 139 -1.70 32.43 -6.79
N GLU A 140 -2.86 33.01 -6.49
CA GLU A 140 -3.27 33.30 -5.12
C GLU A 140 -3.59 32.05 -4.29
N ASP A 141 -3.86 30.91 -4.93
CA ASP A 141 -4.11 29.64 -4.24
C ASP A 141 -2.85 29.13 -3.52
N THR A 142 -1.67 29.61 -3.87
CA THR A 142 -0.40 29.31 -3.17
C THR A 142 -0.41 29.72 -1.70
N TYR A 143 -1.24 30.70 -1.32
CA TYR A 143 -1.37 31.16 0.07
C TYR A 143 -2.40 30.36 0.88
N LYS A 144 -3.25 29.55 0.22
CA LYS A 144 -4.27 28.76 0.91
C LYS A 144 -3.61 27.66 1.74
N GLY A 145 -4.09 27.47 2.97
CA GLY A 145 -3.58 26.45 3.88
C GLY A 145 -2.28 26.82 4.62
N LEU A 146 -1.72 28.02 4.40
CA LEU A 146 -0.59 28.53 5.19
C LEU A 146 -1.01 28.93 6.61
N TYR A 147 -2.12 29.66 6.73
CA TYR A 147 -2.70 30.10 7.99
C TYR A 147 -4.21 29.87 7.99
N VAL A 148 -4.82 29.76 9.18
CA VAL A 148 -6.28 29.60 9.33
C VAL A 148 -7.04 30.82 8.80
N SER A 149 -6.41 32.00 8.91
CA SER A 149 -6.83 33.26 8.31
C SER A 149 -5.60 33.97 7.76
N MET A 150 -5.73 34.53 6.57
CA MET A 150 -4.71 35.40 5.98
C MET A 150 -4.86 36.87 6.44
N GLU A 151 -5.76 37.15 7.38
CA GLU A 151 -5.85 38.44 8.05
C GLU A 151 -4.63 38.62 8.96
N VAL A 152 -3.81 39.63 8.65
CA VAL A 152 -2.74 40.07 9.55
C VAL A 152 -3.41 40.71 10.78
N PRO A 153 -3.17 40.20 12.00
CA PRO A 153 -3.66 40.88 13.20
C PRO A 153 -3.15 42.32 13.21
N ARG A 154 -4.07 43.29 13.29
CA ARG A 154 -3.74 44.71 13.45
C ARG A 154 -3.21 45.01 14.84
#